data_AF-A0A814AI69-F1
#
_entry.id   AF-A0A814AI69-F1
#
_cell.length_a   1.000
_cell.length_b   1.000
_cell.length_c   1.000
_cell.angle_alpha   90.00
_cell.angle_beta   90.00
_cell.angle_gamma   90.00
#
_symmetry.space_group_name_H-M   'P 1'
#
loop_
_entity.id
_entity.type
_entity.pdbx_description
1 polymer ?
#
loop_
_entity_poly.entity_id
_entity_poly.type
_entity_poly.pdbx_seq_one_letter_code
_entity_poly.pdbx_strand_id
1 'polypeptide(L)'
;MAKSFFRSVTDQITGGGSKTTDIQVVQAINRFDEEHSKLERLKREFDKYTQAKLVFDNATIRFFDFICSLTDFSKWPQQRTLVQSCTDIQRTDSEYLQRVNRQINLNINSSFEIFKKMQIRITDQDHIQHDYDKTRKQYQSSIKRDEKIKVDRIKNELDQLKSALGLINSELRDELPKFHLDLQHHHIQFIKELFELNGKYHKNLYKSHTHFMRNLQEDVSTSLNNSGNVSKIETESSITDYDKQKVTYCTPLSRPKRTDYKVLHQARVVHDYKGENEDEIDLIKDEYISVISFENEEDNTRDSGWEYGEKLDGTIGLFPVNFAVRLYDNEEKQ
;
A
#
# COMPACT_ATOMS: atom_id res chain seq x y z
N MET A 1 -3.26 -14.52 18.04
CA MET A 1 -3.80 -15.74 18.67
C MET A 1 -4.83 -16.48 17.82
N ALA A 2 -5.59 -15.82 16.92
CA ALA A 2 -6.56 -16.48 16.03
C ALA A 2 -5.96 -17.49 15.02
N LYS A 3 -4.72 -17.28 14.55
CA LYS A 3 -4.04 -18.16 13.56
C LYS A 3 -3.82 -19.61 14.03
N SER A 4 -3.76 -19.86 15.34
CA SER A 4 -3.47 -21.19 15.90
C SER A 4 -4.70 -22.09 15.98
N PHE A 5 -5.91 -21.53 15.94
CA PHE A 5 -7.14 -22.30 16.16
C PHE A 5 -7.71 -22.83 14.84
N PHE A 6 -7.60 -22.06 13.74
CA PHE A 6 -8.13 -22.46 12.43
C PHE A 6 -7.34 -23.59 11.75
N ARG A 7 -6.03 -23.75 12.04
CA ARG A 7 -5.25 -24.91 11.54
C ARG A 7 -5.78 -26.25 12.06
N SER A 8 -6.36 -26.26 13.27
CA SER A 8 -7.02 -27.45 13.82
C SER A 8 -8.33 -27.80 13.09
N VAL A 9 -8.95 -26.85 12.41
CA VAL A 9 -10.19 -27.06 11.63
C VAL A 9 -9.86 -27.63 10.26
N THR A 10 -8.74 -27.20 9.64
CA THR A 10 -8.27 -27.71 8.35
C THR A 10 -7.60 -29.08 8.43
N ASP A 11 -6.86 -29.39 9.49
CA ASP A 11 -6.14 -30.68 9.60
C ASP A 11 -7.07 -31.87 9.91
N GLN A 12 -8.35 -31.62 10.22
CA GLN A 12 -9.39 -32.66 10.31
C GLN A 12 -10.12 -32.93 8.97
N ILE A 13 -9.79 -32.21 7.90
CA ILE A 13 -10.45 -32.35 6.59
C ILE A 13 -10.13 -33.70 5.92
N THR A 14 -9.02 -34.36 6.26
CA THR A 14 -8.60 -35.64 5.66
C THR A 14 -8.96 -36.88 6.49
N GLY A 15 -9.49 -36.72 7.70
CA GLY A 15 -9.72 -37.80 8.66
C GLY A 15 -11.19 -38.06 8.95
N GLY A 16 -11.84 -38.85 8.07
CA GLY A 16 -13.02 -39.69 8.33
C GLY A 16 -14.00 -39.24 9.41
N GLY A 17 -14.98 -38.41 9.05
CA GLY A 17 -16.11 -38.11 9.93
C GLY A 17 -16.99 -36.99 9.41
N SER A 18 -17.67 -37.24 8.29
CA SER A 18 -18.76 -36.44 7.68
C SER A 18 -19.18 -35.20 8.49
N LYS A 19 -18.43 -34.10 8.35
CA LYS A 19 -18.86 -32.78 8.83
C LYS A 19 -19.82 -32.21 7.79
N THR A 20 -21.05 -31.94 8.19
CA THR A 20 -22.03 -31.11 7.46
C THR A 20 -21.57 -29.66 7.47
N THR A 21 -20.38 -29.37 6.95
CA THR A 21 -19.85 -28.00 6.89
C THR A 21 -20.15 -27.42 5.53
N ASP A 22 -20.80 -26.27 5.52
CA ASP A 22 -21.09 -25.53 4.31
C ASP A 22 -19.78 -25.01 3.71
N ILE A 23 -19.32 -25.65 2.63
CA ILE A 23 -18.06 -25.33 1.95
C ILE A 23 -18.03 -23.85 1.54
N GLN A 24 -19.18 -23.28 1.17
CA GLN A 24 -19.25 -21.88 0.73
C GLN A 24 -19.03 -20.91 1.90
N VAL A 25 -19.58 -21.21 3.07
CA VAL A 25 -19.38 -20.41 4.29
C VAL A 25 -17.93 -20.48 4.73
N VAL A 26 -17.30 -21.66 4.71
CA VAL A 26 -15.88 -21.82 5.06
C VAL A 26 -14.98 -21.01 4.12
N GLN A 27 -15.24 -21.06 2.81
CA GLN A 27 -14.49 -20.27 1.84
C GLN A 27 -14.68 -18.75 2.04
N ALA A 28 -15.89 -18.32 2.41
CA ALA A 28 -16.17 -16.92 2.73
C ALA A 28 -15.46 -16.46 4.01
N ILE A 29 -15.41 -17.29 5.06
CA ILE A 29 -14.68 -17.00 6.29
C ILE A 29 -13.16 -16.92 6.04
N ASN A 30 -12.60 -17.83 5.25
CA ASN A 30 -11.17 -17.74 4.87
C ASN A 30 -10.86 -16.43 4.14
N ARG A 31 -11.72 -16.02 3.20
CA ARG A 31 -11.59 -14.72 2.53
C ARG A 31 -11.70 -13.55 3.50
N PHE A 32 -12.60 -13.62 4.49
CA PHE A 32 -12.71 -12.63 5.55
C PHE A 32 -11.38 -12.46 6.31
N ASP A 33 -10.75 -13.55 6.72
CA ASP A 33 -9.47 -13.50 7.46
C ASP A 33 -8.31 -12.96 6.61
N GLU A 34 -8.27 -13.33 5.32
CA GLU A 34 -7.30 -12.81 4.36
C GLU A 34 -7.45 -11.29 4.18
N GLU A 35 -8.68 -10.81 3.97
CA GLU A 35 -8.97 -9.39 3.80
C GLU A 35 -8.70 -8.59 5.08
N HIS A 36 -9.00 -9.15 6.25
CA HIS A 36 -8.65 -8.52 7.54
C HIS A 36 -7.13 -8.35 7.67
N SER A 37 -6.37 -9.40 7.33
CA SER A 37 -4.90 -9.36 7.35
C SER A 37 -4.33 -8.32 6.38
N LYS A 38 -4.97 -8.15 5.21
CA LYS A 38 -4.61 -7.09 4.24
C LYS A 38 -4.90 -5.70 4.80
N LEU A 39 -6.04 -5.50 5.47
CA LEU A 39 -6.39 -4.23 6.12
C LEU A 39 -5.39 -3.84 7.22
N GLU A 40 -5.00 -4.80 8.06
CA GLU A 40 -3.95 -4.59 9.06
C GLU A 40 -2.60 -4.19 8.43
N ARG A 41 -2.25 -4.83 7.31
CA ARG A 41 -1.04 -4.47 6.56
C ARG A 41 -1.16 -3.07 5.96
N LEU A 42 -2.30 -2.73 5.36
CA LEU A 42 -2.59 -1.41 4.81
C LEU A 42 -2.39 -0.32 5.88
N LYS A 43 -2.93 -0.52 7.09
CA LYS A 43 -2.75 0.42 8.20
C LYS A 43 -1.26 0.63 8.53
N ARG A 44 -0.49 -0.45 8.66
CA ARG A 44 0.95 -0.37 8.94
C ARG A 44 1.72 0.35 7.83
N GLU A 45 1.43 0.07 6.57
CA GLU A 45 2.08 0.75 5.45
C GLU A 45 1.67 2.23 5.37
N PHE A 46 0.41 2.55 5.66
CA PHE A 46 -0.04 3.94 5.73
C PHE A 46 0.65 4.71 6.86
N ASP A 47 0.86 4.11 8.03
CA ASP A 47 1.60 4.74 9.13
C ASP A 47 3.06 4.99 8.77
N LYS A 48 3.70 4.05 8.06
CA LYS A 48 5.06 4.26 7.53
C LYS A 48 5.08 5.41 6.51
N TYR A 49 4.10 5.46 5.63
CA TYR A 49 3.97 6.53 4.64
C TYR A 49 3.86 7.91 5.29
N THR A 50 2.96 8.09 6.27
CA THR A 50 2.80 9.39 6.94
C THR A 50 4.00 9.73 7.83
N GLN A 51 4.65 8.73 8.43
CA GLN A 51 5.90 8.94 9.16
C GLN A 51 7.04 9.38 8.24
N ALA A 52 7.18 8.77 7.06
CA ALA A 52 8.18 9.18 6.07
C ALA A 52 7.95 10.63 5.62
N LYS A 53 6.70 11.01 5.34
CA LYS A 53 6.34 12.40 5.04
C LYS A 53 6.69 13.35 6.18
N LEU A 54 6.40 12.99 7.43
CA LEU A 54 6.77 13.80 8.60
C LEU A 54 8.29 14.01 8.71
N VAL A 55 9.08 12.96 8.48
CA VAL A 55 10.54 13.05 8.50
C VAL A 55 11.04 13.99 7.40
N PHE A 56 10.49 13.87 6.19
CA PHE A 56 10.78 14.76 5.07
C PHE A 56 10.43 16.21 5.42
N ASP A 57 9.24 16.46 5.98
CA ASP A 57 8.78 17.81 6.33
C ASP A 57 9.69 18.47 7.37
N ASN A 58 10.12 17.72 8.37
CA ASN A 58 11.08 18.21 9.36
C ASN A 58 12.46 18.52 8.75
N ALA A 59 12.90 17.74 7.75
CA ALA A 59 14.12 18.05 7.01
C ALA A 59 13.97 19.32 6.17
N THR A 60 12.82 19.47 5.48
CA THR A 60 12.47 20.66 4.71
C THR A 60 12.44 21.92 5.57
N ILE A 61 11.84 21.86 6.77
CA ILE A 61 11.83 22.98 7.73
C ILE A 61 13.27 23.41 8.06
N ARG A 62 14.11 22.48 8.50
CA ARG A 62 15.52 22.79 8.85
C ARG A 62 16.30 23.37 7.68
N PHE A 63 16.09 22.83 6.49
CA PHE A 63 16.73 23.33 5.27
C PHE A 63 16.27 24.75 4.93
N PHE A 64 14.97 25.03 4.99
CA PHE A 64 14.41 26.35 4.72
C PHE A 64 14.84 27.38 5.76
N ASP A 65 14.89 27.02 7.04
CA ASP A 65 15.40 27.89 8.10
C ASP A 65 16.85 28.28 7.84
N PHE A 66 17.67 27.32 7.40
CA PHE A 66 19.06 27.59 7.03
C PHE A 66 19.14 28.50 5.80
N ILE A 67 18.37 28.24 4.73
CA ILE A 67 18.34 29.13 3.56
C ILE A 67 17.95 30.56 3.95
N CYS A 68 16.94 30.71 4.80
CA CYS A 68 16.52 32.02 5.29
C CYS A 68 17.61 32.72 6.13
N SER A 69 18.51 31.95 6.76
CA SER A 69 19.64 32.47 7.54
C SER A 69 20.87 32.85 6.70
N LEU A 70 21.02 32.31 5.47
CA LEU A 70 22.16 32.59 4.59
C LEU A 70 22.25 34.06 4.16
N THR A 71 21.16 34.80 4.27
CA THR A 71 21.03 36.13 3.69
C THR A 71 21.12 37.21 4.75
N ASP A 72 22.10 38.09 4.57
CA ASP A 72 22.34 39.26 5.41
C ASP A 72 21.12 40.20 5.34
N PHE A 73 20.41 40.38 6.46
CA PHE A 73 19.12 41.10 6.53
C PHE A 73 19.15 42.54 5.99
N SER A 74 20.35 43.13 5.88
CA SER A 74 20.55 44.50 5.40
C SER A 74 20.77 44.61 3.89
N LYS A 75 21.03 43.51 3.17
CA LYS A 75 21.51 43.54 1.77
C LYS A 75 20.61 42.82 0.77
N TRP A 76 19.59 42.08 1.23
CA TRP A 76 18.71 41.33 0.34
C TRP A 76 17.24 41.77 0.45
N PRO A 77 16.78 42.66 -0.43
CA PRO A 77 15.40 43.15 -0.42
C PRO A 77 14.33 42.05 -0.49
N GLN A 78 14.63 40.93 -1.15
CA GLN A 78 13.70 39.83 -1.39
C GLN A 78 13.61 38.83 -0.22
N GLN A 79 14.37 39.02 0.85
CA GLN A 79 14.40 38.08 1.97
C GLN A 79 13.03 37.89 2.63
N ARG A 80 12.23 38.96 2.76
CA ARG A 80 10.87 38.87 3.29
C ARG A 80 10.00 37.94 2.44
N THR A 81 10.12 38.04 1.12
CA THR A 81 9.40 37.21 0.15
C THR A 81 9.82 35.74 0.25
N LEU A 82 11.13 35.48 0.42
CA LEU A 82 11.64 34.13 0.68
C LEU A 82 11.03 33.54 1.96
N VAL A 83 11.16 34.24 3.08
CA VAL A 83 10.67 33.77 4.39
C VAL A 83 9.17 33.47 4.32
N GLN A 84 8.41 34.35 3.67
CA GLN A 84 6.97 34.14 3.48
C GLN A 84 6.68 32.89 2.65
N SER A 85 7.40 32.67 1.54
CA SER A 85 7.23 31.47 0.71
C SER A 85 7.59 30.19 1.48
N CYS A 86 8.70 30.18 2.22
CA CYS A 86 9.08 29.04 3.04
C CYS A 86 7.99 28.72 4.06
N THR A 87 7.44 29.74 4.71
CA THR A 87 6.31 29.59 5.65
C THR A 87 5.06 29.03 4.97
N ASP A 88 4.73 29.50 3.77
CA ASP A 88 3.55 29.01 3.03
C ASP A 88 3.67 27.55 2.58
N ILE A 89 4.88 27.12 2.19
CA ILE A 89 5.17 25.71 1.89
C ILE A 89 5.03 24.86 3.16
N GLN A 90 5.69 25.26 4.25
CA GLN A 90 5.61 24.55 5.54
C GLN A 90 4.17 24.42 6.06
N ARG A 91 3.35 25.47 5.89
CA ARG A 91 1.92 25.43 6.21
C ARG A 91 1.17 24.43 5.33
N THR A 92 1.43 24.43 4.02
CA THR A 92 0.82 23.50 3.07
C THR A 92 1.14 22.04 3.42
N ASP A 93 2.40 21.75 3.77
CA ASP A 93 2.86 20.44 4.22
C ASP A 93 2.14 20.00 5.50
N SER A 94 2.12 20.88 6.51
CA SER A 94 1.49 20.61 7.81
C SER A 94 -0.02 20.35 7.66
N GLU A 95 -0.72 21.17 6.88
CA GLU A 95 -2.15 21.01 6.61
C GLU A 95 -2.44 19.69 5.89
N TYR A 96 -1.61 19.31 4.91
CA TYR A 96 -1.76 18.05 4.19
C TYR A 96 -1.57 16.85 5.12
N LEU A 97 -0.47 16.82 5.88
CA LEU A 97 -0.16 15.70 6.77
C LEU A 97 -1.23 15.54 7.85
N GLN A 98 -1.76 16.64 8.40
CA GLN A 98 -2.86 16.60 9.36
C GLN A 98 -4.15 16.06 8.72
N ARG A 99 -4.51 16.55 7.53
CA ARG A 99 -5.74 16.11 6.84
C ARG A 99 -5.68 14.65 6.41
N VAL A 100 -4.56 14.20 5.83
CA VAL A 100 -4.35 12.80 5.45
C VAL A 100 -4.40 11.91 6.69
N ASN A 101 -3.65 12.22 7.75
CA ASN A 101 -3.70 11.42 8.97
C ASN A 101 -5.11 11.37 9.57
N ARG A 102 -5.86 12.48 9.60
CA ARG A 102 -7.21 12.47 10.17
C ARG A 102 -8.18 11.68 9.30
N GLN A 103 -8.33 12.07 8.05
CA GLN A 103 -9.39 11.59 7.18
C GLN A 103 -9.18 10.11 6.82
N ILE A 104 -7.95 9.74 6.48
CA ILE A 104 -7.65 8.38 6.05
C ILE A 104 -7.69 7.40 7.23
N ASN A 105 -7.17 7.77 8.40
CA ASN A 105 -7.32 6.89 9.57
C ASN A 105 -8.79 6.72 9.96
N LEU A 106 -9.65 7.73 9.80
CA LEU A 106 -11.09 7.56 10.03
C LEU A 106 -11.69 6.48 9.10
N ASN A 107 -11.33 6.48 7.82
CA ASN A 107 -11.81 5.48 6.86
C ASN A 107 -11.29 4.07 7.17
N ILE A 108 -10.00 3.95 7.50
CA ILE A 108 -9.39 2.67 7.90
C ILE A 108 -10.06 2.14 9.18
N ASN A 109 -10.27 2.98 10.18
CA ASN A 109 -10.93 2.60 11.43
C ASN A 109 -12.40 2.21 11.20
N SER A 110 -13.12 2.90 10.31
CA SER A 110 -14.47 2.51 9.90
C SER A 110 -14.51 1.12 9.29
N SER A 111 -13.50 0.78 8.47
CA SER A 111 -13.36 -0.57 7.90
C SER A 111 -13.13 -1.61 9.00
N PHE A 112 -12.25 -1.34 9.97
CA PHE A 112 -12.04 -2.22 11.14
C PHE A 112 -13.31 -2.45 11.95
N GLU A 113 -14.15 -1.43 12.14
CA GLU A 113 -15.42 -1.59 12.86
C GLU A 113 -16.41 -2.50 12.11
N ILE A 114 -16.40 -2.49 10.78
CA ILE A 114 -17.22 -3.41 9.98
C ILE A 114 -16.71 -4.85 10.12
N PHE A 115 -15.39 -5.05 10.09
CA PHE A 115 -14.79 -6.35 10.38
C PHE A 115 -15.16 -6.86 11.78
N LYS A 116 -15.07 -6.01 12.79
CA LYS A 116 -15.40 -6.36 14.18
C LYS A 116 -16.85 -6.84 14.33
N LYS A 117 -17.80 -6.17 13.67
CA LYS A 117 -19.22 -6.58 13.67
C LYS A 117 -19.42 -7.96 13.06
N MET A 118 -18.81 -8.23 11.91
CA MET A 118 -18.90 -9.55 11.25
C MET A 118 -18.17 -10.64 12.04
N GLN A 119 -17.03 -10.31 12.65
CA GLN A 119 -16.25 -11.25 13.48
C GLN A 119 -17.05 -11.78 14.68
N ILE A 120 -17.91 -10.96 15.29
CA ILE A 120 -18.80 -11.40 16.38
C ILE A 120 -19.72 -12.52 15.87
N ARG A 121 -20.35 -12.34 14.70
CA ARG A 121 -21.27 -13.33 14.12
C ARG A 121 -20.56 -14.65 13.77
N ILE A 122 -19.35 -14.57 13.22
CA ILE A 122 -18.52 -15.75 12.97
C ILE A 122 -18.17 -16.47 14.28
N THR A 123 -17.81 -15.71 15.32
CA THR A 123 -17.47 -16.27 16.64
C THR A 123 -18.67 -16.95 17.30
N ASP A 124 -19.85 -16.34 17.20
CA ASP A 124 -21.10 -16.92 17.71
C ASP A 124 -21.41 -18.25 16.99
N GLN A 125 -21.22 -18.30 15.67
CA GLN A 125 -21.39 -19.54 14.90
C GLN A 125 -20.39 -20.62 15.33
N ASP A 126 -19.13 -20.26 15.53
CA ASP A 126 -18.08 -21.17 16.01
C ASP A 126 -18.41 -21.73 17.39
N HIS A 127 -18.92 -20.88 18.30
CA HIS A 127 -19.35 -21.30 19.64
C HIS A 127 -20.51 -22.29 19.57
N ILE A 128 -21.57 -21.97 18.81
CA ILE A 128 -22.73 -22.85 18.64
C ILE A 128 -22.33 -24.19 18.00
N GLN A 129 -21.45 -24.16 17.00
CA GLN A 129 -20.92 -25.36 16.35
C GLN A 129 -20.16 -26.25 17.33
N HIS A 130 -19.28 -25.65 18.15
CA HIS A 130 -18.54 -26.37 19.18
C HIS A 130 -19.47 -27.04 20.21
N ASP A 131 -20.47 -26.30 20.70
CA ASP A 131 -21.45 -26.83 21.65
C ASP A 131 -22.28 -27.95 21.04
N TYR A 132 -22.71 -27.80 19.78
CA TYR A 132 -23.41 -28.84 19.03
C TYR A 132 -22.57 -30.13 18.95
N ASP A 133 -21.29 -30.04 18.57
CA ASP A 133 -20.40 -31.19 18.45
C ASP A 133 -20.13 -31.87 19.79
N LYS A 134 -19.98 -31.07 20.86
CA LYS A 134 -19.82 -31.56 22.23
C LYS A 134 -21.07 -32.32 22.68
N THR A 135 -22.26 -31.73 22.54
CA THR A 135 -23.54 -32.35 22.93
C THR A 135 -23.85 -33.58 22.08
N ARG A 136 -23.49 -33.58 20.78
CA ARG A 136 -23.61 -34.75 19.91
C ARG A 136 -22.77 -35.94 20.39
N LYS A 137 -21.52 -35.70 20.81
CA LYS A 137 -20.65 -36.75 21.39
C LYS A 137 -21.20 -37.28 22.71
N GLN A 138 -21.76 -36.41 23.53
CA GLN A 138 -22.43 -36.80 24.78
C GLN A 138 -23.66 -37.68 24.50
N TYR A 139 -24.49 -37.29 23.54
CA TYR A 139 -25.66 -38.06 23.11
C TYR A 139 -25.28 -39.47 22.65
N GLN A 140 -24.28 -39.59 21.77
CA GLN A 140 -23.76 -40.89 21.30
C GLN A 140 -23.25 -41.76 22.46
N SER A 141 -22.62 -41.15 23.46
CA SER A 141 -22.09 -41.85 24.63
C SER A 141 -23.20 -42.30 25.58
N SER A 142 -24.25 -41.52 25.78
CA SER A 142 -25.40 -41.86 26.63
C SER A 142 -26.31 -42.92 26.00
N ILE A 143 -26.45 -42.94 24.67
CA ILE A 143 -27.13 -44.03 23.96
C ILE A 143 -26.41 -45.37 24.22
N LYS A 144 -25.07 -45.39 24.11
CA LYS A 144 -24.28 -46.61 24.36
C LYS A 144 -24.38 -47.15 25.79
N ARG A 145 -24.84 -46.32 26.74
CA ARG A 145 -24.98 -46.66 28.17
C ARG A 145 -26.45 -46.90 28.60
N ASP A 146 -27.41 -46.89 27.67
CA ASP A 146 -28.85 -47.06 27.92
C ASP A 146 -29.44 -46.08 28.97
N GLU A 147 -28.91 -44.86 29.07
CA GLU A 147 -29.37 -43.83 30.02
C GLU A 147 -30.67 -43.11 29.56
N LYS A 148 -31.79 -43.83 29.43
CA LYS A 148 -33.01 -43.39 28.71
C LYS A 148 -33.52 -41.97 29.00
N ILE A 149 -33.69 -41.58 30.27
CA ILE A 149 -34.16 -40.23 30.66
C ILE A 149 -33.15 -39.13 30.27
N LYS A 150 -31.85 -39.45 30.37
CA LYS A 150 -30.77 -38.52 30.05
C LYS A 150 -30.61 -38.38 28.53
N VAL A 151 -30.85 -39.45 27.76
CA VAL A 151 -30.88 -39.44 26.30
C VAL A 151 -31.94 -38.46 25.77
N ASP A 152 -33.16 -38.48 26.31
CA ASP A 152 -34.24 -37.57 25.87
C ASP A 152 -33.90 -36.10 26.15
N ARG A 153 -33.29 -35.81 27.32
CA ARG A 153 -32.86 -34.45 27.67
C ARG A 153 -31.77 -33.93 26.73
N ILE A 154 -30.73 -34.73 26.50
CA ILE A 154 -29.62 -34.37 25.60
C ILE A 154 -30.12 -34.22 24.16
N LYS A 155 -31.10 -35.03 23.73
CA LYS A 155 -31.71 -34.92 22.40
C LYS A 155 -32.41 -33.58 22.20
N ASN A 156 -33.21 -33.14 23.17
CA ASN A 156 -33.88 -31.83 23.09
C ASN A 156 -32.87 -30.67 22.98
N GLU A 157 -31.79 -30.72 23.76
CA GLU A 157 -30.70 -29.74 23.68
C GLU A 157 -29.99 -29.78 22.31
N LEU A 158 -29.75 -30.97 21.78
CA LEU A 158 -29.15 -31.17 20.47
C LEU A 158 -30.03 -30.59 19.34
N ASP A 159 -31.35 -30.76 19.43
CA ASP A 159 -32.30 -30.22 18.46
C ASP A 159 -32.37 -28.69 18.53
N GLN A 160 -32.27 -28.09 19.73
CA GLN A 160 -32.16 -26.64 19.91
C GLN A 160 -30.88 -26.07 19.28
N LEU A 161 -29.72 -26.69 19.57
CA LEU A 161 -28.43 -26.29 19.00
C LEU A 161 -28.41 -26.46 17.48
N LYS A 162 -29.02 -27.53 16.95
CA LYS A 162 -29.15 -27.74 15.50
C LYS A 162 -29.98 -26.65 14.84
N SER A 163 -31.09 -26.23 15.48
CA SER A 163 -31.93 -25.13 14.99
C SER A 163 -31.16 -23.80 15.00
N ALA A 164 -30.49 -23.49 16.10
CA ALA A 164 -29.66 -22.27 16.23
C ALA A 164 -28.52 -22.25 15.19
N LEU A 165 -27.84 -23.37 14.98
CA LEU A 165 -26.80 -23.51 13.96
C LEU A 165 -27.34 -23.33 12.54
N GLY A 166 -28.53 -23.86 12.25
CA GLY A 166 -29.20 -23.67 10.97
C GLY A 166 -29.52 -22.20 10.69
N LEU A 167 -30.02 -21.48 11.71
CA LEU A 167 -30.33 -20.06 11.62
C LEU A 167 -29.07 -19.22 11.35
N ILE A 168 -28.04 -19.35 12.19
CA ILE A 168 -26.82 -18.54 12.06
C ILE A 168 -26.06 -18.82 10.75
N ASN A 169 -26.04 -20.07 10.29
CA ASN A 169 -25.43 -20.42 9.01
C ASN A 169 -26.20 -19.81 7.83
N SER A 170 -27.54 -19.76 7.89
CA SER A 170 -28.35 -19.09 6.87
C SER A 170 -28.05 -17.60 6.84
N GLU A 171 -28.04 -16.95 8.01
CA GLU A 171 -27.74 -15.53 8.10
C GLU A 171 -26.31 -15.19 7.65
N LEU A 172 -25.31 -16.01 7.99
CA LEU A 172 -23.93 -15.83 7.51
C LEU A 172 -23.82 -16.02 6.00
N ARG A 173 -24.56 -16.97 5.43
CA ARG A 173 -24.61 -17.19 3.97
C ARG A 173 -25.14 -15.96 3.23
N ASP A 174 -26.07 -15.23 3.83
CA ASP A 174 -26.65 -14.02 3.24
C ASP A 174 -25.82 -12.76 3.50
N GLU A 175 -25.16 -12.65 4.65
CA GLU A 175 -24.44 -11.45 5.06
C GLU A 175 -22.98 -11.41 4.61
N LEU A 176 -22.25 -12.53 4.58
CA LEU A 176 -20.84 -12.55 4.19
C LEU A 176 -20.60 -12.00 2.76
N PRO A 177 -21.41 -12.37 1.74
CA PRO A 177 -21.26 -11.78 0.41
C PRO A 177 -21.49 -10.26 0.40
N LYS A 178 -22.48 -9.77 1.16
CA LYS A 178 -22.77 -8.33 1.28
C LYS A 178 -21.62 -7.60 1.96
N PHE A 179 -21.08 -8.19 3.02
CA PHE A 179 -19.89 -7.68 3.70
C PHE A 179 -18.71 -7.50 2.73
N HIS A 180 -18.44 -8.47 1.85
CA HIS A 180 -17.35 -8.35 0.89
C HIS A 180 -17.58 -7.23 -0.14
N LEU A 181 -18.82 -7.04 -0.60
CA LEU A 181 -19.19 -5.93 -1.49
C LEU A 181 -19.03 -4.59 -0.79
N ASP A 182 -19.52 -4.47 0.44
CA ASP A 182 -19.38 -3.26 1.25
C ASP A 182 -17.90 -2.94 1.50
N LEU A 183 -17.08 -3.96 1.78
CA LEU A 183 -15.65 -3.79 1.97
C LEU A 183 -14.95 -3.25 0.71
N GLN A 184 -15.31 -3.75 -0.48
CA GLN A 184 -14.79 -3.21 -1.74
C GLN A 184 -15.14 -1.72 -1.91
N HIS A 185 -16.37 -1.33 -1.56
CA HIS A 185 -16.77 0.07 -1.59
C HIS A 185 -15.93 0.94 -0.63
N HIS A 186 -15.65 0.44 0.58
CA HIS A 186 -14.76 1.12 1.53
C HIS A 186 -13.34 1.27 1.00
N HIS A 187 -12.78 0.24 0.36
CA HIS A 187 -11.46 0.32 -0.28
C HIS A 187 -11.42 1.40 -1.37
N ILE A 188 -12.43 1.44 -2.26
CA ILE A 188 -12.54 2.45 -3.31
C ILE A 188 -12.64 3.85 -2.71
N GLN A 189 -13.47 4.03 -1.68
CA GLN A 189 -13.66 5.31 -1.02
C GLN A 189 -12.37 5.81 -0.37
N PHE A 190 -11.65 4.94 0.35
CA PHE A 190 -10.34 5.23 0.92
C PHE A 190 -9.34 5.69 -0.15
N ILE A 191 -9.22 4.94 -1.25
CA ILE A 191 -8.28 5.25 -2.34
C ILE A 191 -8.63 6.61 -2.95
N LYS A 192 -9.91 6.81 -3.30
CA LYS A 192 -10.37 8.07 -3.90
C LYS A 192 -10.03 9.27 -3.02
N GLU A 193 -10.33 9.20 -1.72
CA GLU A 193 -10.03 10.29 -0.78
C GLU A 193 -8.53 10.56 -0.65
N LEU A 194 -7.70 9.51 -0.60
CA LEU A 194 -6.24 9.66 -0.55
C LEU A 194 -5.72 10.39 -1.79
N PHE A 195 -6.15 9.98 -2.98
CA PHE A 195 -5.72 10.61 -4.23
C PHE A 195 -6.23 12.05 -4.37
N GLU A 196 -7.46 12.35 -3.93
CA GLU A 196 -7.96 13.72 -3.90
C GLU A 196 -7.16 14.64 -2.96
N LEU A 197 -6.77 14.12 -1.79
CA LEU A 197 -5.92 14.86 -0.84
C LEU A 197 -4.53 15.10 -1.42
N ASN A 198 -3.92 14.09 -2.03
CA ASN A 198 -2.62 14.20 -2.71
C ASN A 198 -2.69 15.22 -3.85
N GLY A 199 -3.71 15.14 -4.71
CA GLY A 199 -3.88 16.06 -5.83
C GLY A 199 -4.03 17.52 -5.37
N LYS A 200 -4.82 17.77 -4.32
CA LYS A 200 -4.95 19.11 -3.71
C LYS A 200 -3.63 19.60 -3.12
N TYR A 201 -2.89 18.73 -2.45
CA TYR A 201 -1.59 19.05 -1.88
C TYR A 201 -0.58 19.46 -2.95
N HIS A 202 -0.35 18.62 -3.96
CA HIS A 202 0.60 18.93 -5.02
C HIS A 202 0.21 20.20 -5.81
N LYS A 203 -1.09 20.41 -6.06
CA LYS A 203 -1.59 21.63 -6.69
C LYS A 203 -1.29 22.88 -5.86
N ASN A 204 -1.45 22.82 -4.54
CA ASN A 204 -1.16 23.94 -3.65
C ASN A 204 0.35 24.18 -3.53
N LEU A 205 1.13 23.11 -3.42
CA LEU A 205 2.59 23.19 -3.37
C LEU A 205 3.16 23.83 -4.65
N TYR A 206 2.68 23.41 -5.82
CA TYR A 206 3.04 23.99 -7.10
C TYR A 206 2.71 25.50 -7.17
N LYS A 207 1.53 25.90 -6.68
CA LYS A 207 1.15 27.32 -6.61
C LYS A 207 2.09 28.12 -5.71
N SER A 208 2.47 27.58 -4.55
CA SER A 208 3.41 28.25 -3.64
C SER A 208 4.79 28.42 -4.28
N HIS A 209 5.32 27.37 -4.93
CA HIS A 209 6.61 27.45 -5.64
C HIS A 209 6.58 28.44 -6.81
N THR A 210 5.55 28.40 -7.66
CA THR A 210 5.44 29.32 -8.80
C THR A 210 5.26 30.77 -8.36
N HIS A 211 4.49 31.01 -7.29
CA HIS A 211 4.33 32.34 -6.71
C HIS A 211 5.67 32.90 -6.20
N PHE A 212 6.48 32.08 -5.55
CA PHE A 212 7.82 32.46 -5.10
C PHE A 212 8.75 32.81 -6.25
N MET A 213 8.82 31.95 -7.26
CA MET A 213 9.67 32.18 -8.45
C MET A 213 9.28 33.47 -9.18
N ARG A 214 7.98 33.75 -9.32
CA ARG A 214 7.49 34.98 -9.94
C ARG A 214 7.90 36.22 -9.14
N ASN A 215 7.70 36.22 -7.82
CA ASN A 215 8.05 37.39 -7.00
C ASN A 215 9.57 37.64 -6.99
N LEU A 216 10.39 36.58 -6.97
CA LEU A 216 11.84 36.73 -7.13
C LEU A 216 12.20 37.41 -8.47
N GLN A 217 11.56 37.02 -9.57
CA GLN A 217 11.82 37.59 -10.90
C GLN A 217 11.38 39.06 -11.00
N GLU A 218 10.21 39.41 -10.44
CA GLU A 218 9.70 40.78 -10.43
C GLU A 218 10.59 41.72 -9.60
N ASP A 219 11.06 41.25 -8.44
CA ASP A 219 11.93 42.04 -7.55
C ASP A 219 13.36 42.18 -8.11
N VAL A 220 13.87 41.19 -8.84
CA VAL A 220 15.16 41.30 -9.57
C VAL A 220 15.04 42.29 -10.73
N SER A 221 13.94 42.24 -11.48
CA SER A 221 13.69 43.14 -12.61
C SER A 221 13.55 44.60 -12.17
N THR A 222 12.89 44.87 -11.04
CA THR A 222 12.78 46.22 -10.46
C THR A 222 14.11 46.73 -9.89
N SER A 223 14.94 45.85 -9.30
CA SER A 223 16.27 46.24 -8.82
C SER A 223 17.24 46.57 -9.95
N LEU A 224 17.18 45.87 -11.09
CA LEU A 224 18.01 46.13 -12.27
C LEU A 224 17.65 47.44 -12.98
N ASN A 225 16.37 47.79 -13.05
CA ASN A 225 15.92 49.04 -13.69
C ASN A 225 16.36 50.31 -12.92
N ASN A 226 16.68 50.20 -11.63
CA ASN A 226 17.14 51.31 -10.80
C ASN A 226 18.67 51.46 -10.73
N SER A 227 19.44 50.50 -11.24
CA SER A 227 20.91 50.58 -11.30
C SER A 227 21.35 50.58 -12.77
N GLY A 228 21.62 51.77 -13.31
CA GLY A 228 21.91 52.01 -14.72
C GLY A 228 23.28 51.49 -15.20
N ASN A 229 23.60 50.21 -14.98
CA ASN A 229 24.72 49.54 -15.64
C ASN A 229 24.37 48.11 -16.06
N VAL A 230 24.57 47.88 -17.36
CA VAL A 230 24.11 46.74 -18.14
C VAL A 230 25.10 45.59 -18.07
N SER A 231 24.60 44.41 -17.73
CA SER A 231 24.83 43.20 -18.52
C SER A 231 23.52 42.42 -18.53
N LYS A 232 22.83 42.44 -19.67
CA LYS A 232 21.67 41.57 -19.93
C LYS A 232 22.10 40.13 -19.67
N ILE A 233 21.66 39.57 -18.55
CA ILE A 233 21.51 38.13 -18.47
C ILE A 233 20.25 37.86 -19.29
N GLU A 234 20.42 37.37 -20.50
CA GLU A 234 19.31 36.80 -21.28
C GLU A 234 18.86 35.55 -20.55
N THR A 235 17.99 35.71 -19.56
CA THR A 235 17.19 34.61 -19.02
C THR A 235 16.07 34.37 -20.01
N GLU A 236 16.33 33.51 -20.99
CA GLU A 236 15.27 32.88 -21.77
C GLU A 236 14.26 32.27 -20.79
N SER A 237 13.06 32.85 -20.81
CA SER A 237 11.91 32.34 -20.08
C SER A 237 11.50 31.02 -20.74
N SER A 238 11.89 29.90 -20.15
CA SER A 238 11.49 28.56 -20.59
C SER A 238 11.09 27.72 -19.39
N ILE A 239 9.88 27.97 -18.87
CA ILE A 239 9.17 27.06 -17.95
C ILE A 239 8.37 26.00 -18.76
N THR A 240 8.69 25.78 -20.04
CA THR A 240 7.99 24.80 -20.89
C THR A 240 8.84 23.63 -21.38
N ASP A 241 10.09 23.46 -20.95
CA ASP A 241 10.97 22.38 -21.46
C ASP A 241 11.56 21.51 -20.32
N TYR A 242 10.71 21.09 -19.37
CA TYR A 242 11.09 20.08 -18.35
C TYR A 242 11.30 18.67 -18.93
N ASP A 243 11.01 18.46 -20.23
CA ASP A 243 10.98 17.14 -20.87
C ASP A 243 12.34 16.72 -21.48
N LYS A 244 13.43 17.48 -21.28
CA LYS A 244 14.72 17.24 -21.97
C LYS A 244 15.99 17.25 -21.11
N GLN A 245 15.90 17.46 -19.79
CA GLN A 245 17.10 17.42 -18.96
C GLN A 245 17.43 15.97 -18.55
N LYS A 246 18.38 15.37 -19.28
CA LYS A 246 19.02 14.09 -18.95
C LYS A 246 19.70 14.17 -17.57
N VAL A 247 19.15 13.48 -16.59
CA VAL A 247 19.82 13.27 -15.30
C VAL A 247 20.89 12.20 -15.52
N THR A 248 22.15 12.61 -15.59
CA THR A 248 23.28 11.67 -15.71
C THR A 248 23.68 11.21 -14.30
N TYR A 249 23.41 9.94 -13.97
CA TYR A 249 23.93 9.32 -12.75
C TYR A 249 25.36 8.81 -12.99
N CYS A 250 26.21 8.91 -11.97
CA CYS A 250 27.66 8.69 -12.07
C CYS A 250 28.05 7.23 -12.31
N THR A 251 28.90 7.07 -13.33
CA THR A 251 29.82 5.96 -13.65
C THR A 251 29.23 4.70 -14.32
N PRO A 252 29.47 4.48 -15.62
CA PRO A 252 29.03 3.28 -16.33
C PRO A 252 29.87 2.08 -15.89
N LEU A 253 29.19 1.02 -15.41
CA LEU A 253 29.79 -0.29 -15.21
C LEU A 253 29.32 -1.19 -16.35
N SER A 254 30.21 -2.02 -16.88
CA SER A 254 29.89 -2.88 -18.02
C SER A 254 28.83 -3.93 -17.64
N ARG A 255 27.96 -4.29 -18.60
CA ARG A 255 26.95 -5.35 -18.48
C ARG A 255 27.55 -6.61 -17.83
N PRO A 256 26.96 -7.14 -16.74
CA PRO A 256 27.48 -8.33 -16.08
C PRO A 256 27.44 -9.52 -17.04
N LYS A 257 28.60 -10.08 -17.36
CA LYS A 257 28.75 -11.29 -18.21
C LYS A 257 28.54 -12.60 -17.43
N ARG A 258 28.00 -12.53 -16.20
CA ARG A 258 27.96 -13.66 -15.26
C ARG A 258 26.62 -14.39 -15.33
N THR A 259 26.68 -15.72 -15.22
CA THR A 259 25.53 -16.64 -15.29
C THR A 259 24.97 -17.02 -13.91
N ASP A 260 25.62 -16.58 -12.82
CA ASP A 260 25.28 -17.01 -11.48
C ASP A 260 24.42 -15.93 -10.81
N TYR A 261 23.10 -16.03 -10.99
CA TYR A 261 22.10 -15.14 -10.40
C TYR A 261 20.86 -15.92 -9.96
N LYS A 262 20.09 -15.32 -9.05
CA LYS A 262 18.81 -15.85 -8.56
C LYS A 262 17.66 -15.02 -9.11
N VAL A 263 16.66 -15.69 -9.69
CA VAL A 263 15.39 -15.05 -10.05
C VAL A 263 14.59 -14.74 -8.78
N LEU A 264 14.21 -13.48 -8.60
CA LEU A 264 13.42 -12.99 -7.47
C LEU A 264 11.92 -13.08 -7.74
N HIS A 265 11.47 -12.58 -8.88
CA HIS A 265 10.07 -12.61 -9.32
C HIS A 265 9.92 -12.26 -10.80
N GLN A 266 8.78 -12.59 -11.39
CA GLN A 266 8.40 -12.07 -12.70
C GLN A 266 7.78 -10.67 -12.59
N ALA A 267 8.01 -9.85 -13.61
CA ALA A 267 7.39 -8.53 -13.75
C ALA A 267 6.89 -8.33 -15.19
N ARG A 268 5.80 -7.58 -15.33
CA ARG A 268 5.30 -7.11 -16.62
C ARG A 268 5.65 -5.64 -16.80
N VAL A 269 6.28 -5.32 -17.92
CA VAL A 269 6.63 -3.95 -18.28
C VAL A 269 5.36 -3.14 -18.54
N VAL A 270 5.24 -1.99 -17.91
CA VAL A 270 4.08 -1.08 -18.04
C VAL A 270 4.35 0.13 -18.93
N HIS A 271 5.63 0.45 -19.17
CA HIS A 271 6.07 1.56 -20.01
C HIS A 271 7.28 1.15 -20.84
N ASP A 272 7.34 1.62 -22.09
CA ASP A 272 8.54 1.49 -22.90
C ASP A 272 9.69 2.24 -22.22
N TYR A 273 10.87 1.63 -22.21
CA TYR A 273 12.10 2.24 -21.70
C TYR A 273 13.22 1.98 -22.69
N LYS A 274 14.02 3.01 -22.97
CA LYS A 274 15.21 2.84 -23.79
C LYS A 274 16.42 3.02 -22.90
N GLY A 275 17.23 1.96 -22.79
CA GLY A 275 18.48 2.00 -22.05
C GLY A 275 19.36 3.11 -22.61
N GLU A 276 19.81 3.99 -21.73
CA GLU A 276 20.73 5.06 -22.05
C GLU A 276 22.18 4.64 -21.82
N ASN A 277 22.41 3.68 -20.91
CA ASN A 277 23.74 3.16 -20.56
C ASN A 277 23.94 1.72 -21.04
N GLU A 278 25.20 1.27 -21.15
CA GLU A 278 25.55 -0.05 -21.69
C GLU A 278 25.10 -1.24 -20.81
N ASP A 279 24.97 -1.01 -19.51
CA ASP A 279 24.43 -1.94 -18.53
C ASP A 279 22.91 -1.94 -18.46
N GLU A 280 22.22 -1.00 -19.09
CA GLU A 280 20.76 -0.92 -19.12
C GLU A 280 20.16 -1.79 -20.24
N ILE A 281 18.93 -2.24 -20.02
CA ILE A 281 18.13 -2.96 -21.02
C ILE A 281 16.97 -2.12 -21.52
N ASP A 282 16.67 -2.27 -22.81
CA ASP A 282 15.45 -1.71 -23.39
C ASP A 282 14.24 -2.51 -22.87
N LEU A 283 13.21 -1.79 -22.42
CA LEU A 283 11.93 -2.36 -22.08
C LEU A 283 10.88 -2.03 -23.13
N ILE A 284 10.06 -3.02 -23.46
CA ILE A 284 8.90 -2.88 -24.33
C ILE A 284 7.65 -3.12 -23.49
N LYS A 285 6.71 -2.18 -23.52
CA LYS A 285 5.44 -2.26 -22.81
C LYS A 285 4.73 -3.59 -23.10
N ASP A 286 4.18 -4.17 -22.04
CA ASP A 286 3.50 -5.47 -22.01
C ASP A 286 4.41 -6.69 -22.23
N GLU A 287 5.73 -6.51 -22.33
CA GLU A 287 6.67 -7.63 -22.25
C GLU A 287 6.87 -8.12 -20.80
N TYR A 288 7.32 -9.36 -20.68
CA TYR A 288 7.60 -10.00 -19.39
C TYR A 288 9.10 -10.14 -19.20
N ILE A 289 9.57 -9.76 -18.01
CA ILE A 289 10.96 -9.85 -17.59
C ILE A 289 11.07 -10.60 -16.27
N SER A 290 12.19 -11.29 -16.07
CA SER A 290 12.54 -11.90 -14.77
C SER A 290 13.43 -10.94 -14.01
N VAL A 291 13.00 -10.50 -12.83
CA VAL A 291 13.85 -9.70 -11.95
C VAL A 291 14.81 -10.61 -11.20
N ILE A 292 16.10 -10.28 -11.24
CA ILE A 292 17.18 -11.14 -10.75
C ILE A 292 18.05 -10.41 -9.72
N SER A 293 18.80 -11.17 -8.92
CA SER A 293 19.81 -10.66 -8.00
C SER A 293 21.06 -11.55 -8.06
N PHE A 294 22.24 -10.92 -8.06
CA PHE A 294 23.53 -11.60 -8.03
C PHE A 294 23.94 -11.93 -6.59
N GLU A 295 24.75 -12.96 -6.33
CA GLU A 295 25.07 -13.37 -4.95
C GLU A 295 26.00 -12.40 -4.19
N ASN A 296 26.74 -11.54 -4.89
CA ASN A 296 27.66 -10.58 -4.26
C ASN A 296 26.94 -9.28 -3.88
N GLU A 297 27.10 -8.85 -2.63
CA GLU A 297 26.47 -7.65 -2.07
C GLU A 297 26.85 -6.36 -2.83
N GLU A 298 28.07 -6.25 -3.35
CA GLU A 298 28.54 -5.06 -4.10
C GLU A 298 27.76 -4.78 -5.40
N ASP A 299 27.22 -5.83 -6.03
CA ASP A 299 26.42 -5.69 -7.27
C ASP A 299 24.95 -5.35 -6.96
N ASN A 300 24.45 -5.69 -5.76
CA ASN A 300 23.09 -5.39 -5.31
C ASN A 300 22.97 -4.07 -4.51
N THR A 301 24.08 -3.44 -4.12
CA THR A 301 24.08 -2.19 -3.34
C THR A 301 23.78 -0.92 -4.15
N ARG A 302 23.23 -1.04 -5.36
CA ARG A 302 23.03 0.10 -6.27
C ARG A 302 21.66 0.75 -6.07
N ASP A 303 21.63 2.06 -6.29
CA ASP A 303 20.62 3.03 -5.84
C ASP A 303 19.16 2.56 -5.85
N SER A 304 18.44 2.93 -4.78
CA SER A 304 16.99 2.75 -4.59
C SER A 304 16.19 3.27 -5.80
N GLY A 305 15.91 2.40 -6.77
CA GLY A 305 15.17 2.75 -7.99
C GLY A 305 15.48 1.90 -9.24
N TRP A 306 16.53 1.08 -9.20
CA TRP A 306 16.94 0.22 -10.31
C TRP A 306 17.03 -1.25 -9.90
N GLU A 307 16.66 -2.15 -10.82
CA GLU A 307 16.75 -3.60 -10.63
C GLU A 307 17.40 -4.25 -11.85
N TYR A 308 17.99 -5.44 -11.66
CA TYR A 308 18.43 -6.27 -12.77
C TYR A 308 17.26 -7.07 -13.32
N GLY A 309 17.08 -7.03 -14.63
CA GLY A 309 16.11 -7.81 -15.37
C GLY A 309 16.79 -8.71 -16.40
N GLU A 310 16.21 -9.89 -16.60
CA GLU A 310 16.48 -10.77 -17.72
C GLU A 310 15.25 -10.80 -18.64
N LYS A 311 15.46 -10.46 -19.91
CA LYS A 311 14.44 -10.56 -20.97
C LYS A 311 14.33 -12.01 -21.48
N LEU A 312 13.23 -12.31 -22.17
CA LEU A 312 13.00 -13.62 -22.82
C LEU A 312 14.10 -14.04 -23.81
N ASP A 313 14.82 -13.08 -24.41
CA ASP A 313 15.94 -13.33 -25.32
C ASP A 313 17.27 -13.58 -24.59
N GLY A 314 17.28 -13.62 -23.26
CA GLY A 314 18.46 -13.78 -22.41
C GLY A 314 19.25 -12.49 -22.18
N THR A 315 18.75 -11.33 -22.65
CA THR A 315 19.39 -10.05 -22.40
C THR A 315 19.25 -9.68 -20.91
N ILE A 316 20.38 -9.53 -20.24
CA ILE A 316 20.45 -9.10 -18.83
C ILE A 316 20.96 -7.66 -18.75
N GLY A 317 20.33 -6.87 -17.88
CA GLY A 317 20.85 -5.58 -17.47
C GLY A 317 19.88 -4.83 -16.56
N LEU A 318 20.21 -3.58 -16.28
CA LEU A 318 19.46 -2.73 -15.37
C LEU A 318 18.23 -2.12 -16.04
N PHE A 319 17.16 -1.98 -15.27
CA PHE A 319 15.99 -1.22 -15.66
C PHE A 319 15.41 -0.45 -14.46
N PRO A 320 14.70 0.67 -14.67
CA PRO A 320 14.10 1.42 -13.58
C PRO A 320 12.85 0.71 -13.07
N VAL A 321 12.76 0.50 -11.75
CA VAL A 321 11.70 -0.30 -11.10
C VAL A 321 10.29 0.21 -11.44
N ASN A 322 10.13 1.52 -11.65
CA ASN A 322 8.83 2.14 -11.96
C ASN A 322 8.29 1.81 -13.37
N PHE A 323 9.07 1.16 -14.23
CA PHE A 323 8.67 0.78 -15.59
C PHE A 323 8.13 -0.66 -15.68
N ALA A 324 8.20 -1.43 -14.58
CA ALA A 324 7.65 -2.78 -14.52
C ALA A 324 6.83 -2.98 -13.24
N VAL A 325 5.78 -3.81 -13.34
CA VAL A 325 4.95 -4.19 -12.19
C VAL A 325 5.22 -5.66 -11.89
N ARG A 326 5.61 -5.93 -10.64
CA ARG A 326 5.76 -7.29 -10.13
C ARG A 326 4.45 -8.06 -10.30
N LEU A 327 4.53 -9.23 -10.88
CA LEU A 327 3.43 -10.18 -10.92
C LEU A 327 3.38 -10.90 -9.58
N TYR A 328 2.22 -10.84 -8.93
CA TYR A 328 1.93 -11.70 -7.80
C TYR A 328 1.43 -13.04 -8.34
N ASP A 329 1.70 -14.15 -7.64
CA ASP A 329 1.39 -15.55 -8.03
C ASP A 329 -0.11 -15.85 -8.35
N ASN A 330 -0.97 -14.84 -8.42
CA ASN A 330 -2.40 -14.94 -8.70
C ASN A 330 -2.80 -14.52 -10.13
N GLU A 331 -1.88 -14.14 -11.01
CA GLU A 331 -2.22 -13.76 -12.40
C GLU A 331 -1.98 -14.84 -13.47
N GLU A 332 -1.53 -16.04 -13.09
CA GLU A 332 -1.51 -17.20 -13.99
C GLU A 332 -2.62 -18.20 -13.64
N LYS A 333 -3.82 -17.92 -14.15
CA LYS A 333 -4.85 -18.89 -14.60
C LYS A 333 -6.12 -18.14 -14.98
N GLN A 334 -6.15 -17.60 -16.20
CA GLN A 334 -7.39 -17.44 -16.95
C GLN A 334 -7.30 -18.27 -18.23
#